data_AF-A0A7V3UL33-F1
#
_entry.id   AF-A0A7V3UL33-F1
#
_cell.length_a   1.000
_cell.length_b   1.000
_cell.length_c   1.000
_cell.angle_alpha   90.00
_cell.angle_beta   90.00
_cell.angle_gamma   90.00
#
_symmetry.space_group_name_H-M   'P 1'
#
loop_
_entity.id
_entity.type
_entity.pdbx_description
1 polymer ?
#
loop_
_entity_poly.entity_id
_entity_poly.type
_entity_poly.pdbx_seq_one_letter_code
_entity_poly.pdbx_strand_id
1 'polypeptide(L)'
;RVATHWGPYAVSKVAVEYLTKVLAEEVKTYQVRVNAVNPGRAATPMRATAYPEEDPATLPRPEDVTAVFVYLASPEARGVTGQSLNALEWKKER
;
A
#
# COMPACT_ATOMS: atom_id res chain seq x y z
N ARG A 1 -3.22 -14.26 1.65
CA ARG A 1 -4.09 -15.25 0.95
C ARG A 1 -3.98 -14.98 -0.54
N VAL A 2 -3.71 -16.00 -1.37
CA VAL A 2 -3.74 -15.84 -2.84
C VAL A 2 -5.20 -15.92 -3.28
N ALA A 3 -5.68 -14.89 -3.97
CA ALA A 3 -7.03 -14.85 -4.55
C ALA A 3 -6.97 -15.28 -6.02
N THR A 4 -7.93 -16.11 -6.44
CA THR A 4 -8.08 -16.52 -7.85
C THR A 4 -8.62 -15.35 -8.68
N HIS A 5 -8.38 -15.36 -10.00
CA HIS A 5 -8.83 -14.32 -10.97
C HIS A 5 -8.10 -12.97 -10.91
N TRP A 6 -6.98 -12.88 -10.20
CA TRP A 6 -6.14 -11.68 -10.13
C TRP A 6 -4.90 -11.70 -11.03
N GLY A 7 -4.71 -12.73 -11.85
CA GLY A 7 -3.47 -13.10 -12.57
C GLY A 7 -2.48 -11.95 -12.85
N PRO A 8 -2.62 -11.19 -13.94
CA PRO A 8 -1.68 -10.12 -14.29
C PRO A 8 -1.56 -9.02 -13.24
N TYR A 9 -2.67 -8.66 -12.57
CA TYR A 9 -2.66 -7.64 -11.52
C TYR A 9 -1.81 -8.08 -10.34
N ALA A 10 -2.02 -9.30 -9.83
CA ALA A 10 -1.26 -9.86 -8.71
C ALA A 10 0.24 -9.93 -9.03
N VAL A 11 0.59 -10.41 -10.22
CA VAL A 11 1.99 -10.42 -10.70
C VAL A 11 2.57 -9.00 -10.72
N SER A 12 1.84 -8.03 -11.26
CA SER A 12 2.30 -6.64 -11.32
C SER A 12 2.54 -6.03 -9.93
N LYS A 13 1.72 -6.37 -8.93
CA LYS A 13 1.84 -5.81 -7.58
C LYS A 13 2.98 -6.46 -6.79
N VAL A 14 3.23 -7.76 -6.96
CA VAL A 14 4.45 -8.39 -6.44
C VAL A 14 5.70 -7.77 -7.08
N ALA A 15 5.67 -7.47 -8.38
CA ALA A 15 6.78 -6.79 -9.05
C ALA A 15 7.02 -5.38 -8.48
N VAL A 16 5.97 -4.62 -8.16
CA VAL A 16 6.09 -3.31 -7.50
C VAL A 16 6.72 -3.42 -6.11
N GLU A 17 6.36 -4.44 -5.32
CA GLU A 17 6.99 -4.66 -4.01
C GLU A 17 8.48 -4.98 -4.13
N TYR A 18 8.88 -5.77 -5.13
CA TYR A 18 10.29 -6.07 -5.36
C TYR A 18 11.05 -4.85 -5.89
N LEU A 19 10.46 -4.10 -6.84
CA LEU A 19 11.00 -2.85 -7.34
C LEU A 19 11.25 -1.85 -6.21
N THR A 20 10.33 -1.75 -5.26
CA THR A 20 10.46 -0.91 -4.07
C THR A 20 11.72 -1.23 -3.27
N LYS A 21 12.01 -2.53 -3.06
CA LYS A 21 13.20 -2.99 -2.32
C LYS A 21 14.49 -2.68 -3.07
N VAL A 22 14.54 -2.99 -4.36
CA VAL A 22 15.70 -2.72 -5.22
C VAL A 22 15.99 -1.22 -5.23
N LEU A 23 14.98 -0.40 -5.54
CA LEU A 23 15.14 1.04 -5.63
C LEU A 23 15.52 1.66 -4.29
N ALA A 24 14.99 1.16 -3.17
CA ALA A 24 15.37 1.62 -1.83
C ALA A 24 16.86 1.44 -1.54
N GLU A 25 17.47 0.33 -1.98
CA GLU A 25 18.91 0.10 -1.83
C GLU A 25 19.72 0.96 -2.80
N GLU A 26 19.29 1.07 -4.06
CA GLU A 26 19.97 1.88 -5.07
C GLU A 26 20.04 3.37 -4.69
N VAL A 27 19.00 3.90 -4.06
CA VAL A 27 18.89 5.33 -3.75
C VAL A 27 19.31 5.71 -2.33
N LYS A 28 19.81 4.76 -1.55
CA LYS A 28 20.11 4.92 -0.12
C LYS A 28 21.06 6.08 0.18
N THR A 29 22.01 6.37 -0.72
CA THR A 29 22.99 7.47 -0.58
C THR A 29 22.39 8.84 -0.87
N TYR A 30 21.26 8.93 -1.56
CA TYR A 30 20.60 10.19 -1.93
C TYR A 30 19.60 10.68 -0.88
N GLN A 31 19.52 10.03 0.28
CA GLN A 31 18.56 10.35 1.34
C GLN A 31 17.08 10.27 0.88
N VAL A 32 16.80 9.51 -0.18
CA VAL A 32 15.45 9.22 -0.66
C VAL A 32 14.94 7.95 0.00
N ARG A 33 13.69 7.97 0.46
CA ARG A 33 12.98 6.82 1.04
C ARG A 33 12.01 6.27 0.00
N VAL A 34 11.99 4.96 -0.17
CA VAL A 34 11.10 4.27 -1.12
C VAL A 34 10.35 3.19 -0.37
N ASN A 35 9.02 3.24 -0.37
CA ASN A 35 8.17 2.27 0.31
C ASN A 35 6.93 1.99 -0.55
N ALA A 36 6.36 0.81 -0.38
CA ALA A 36 5.10 0.40 -0.98
C ALA A 36 4.00 0.44 0.09
N VAL A 37 2.81 0.86 -0.31
CA VAL A 37 1.62 0.81 0.54
C VAL A 37 0.55 -0.01 -0.15
N ASN A 38 0.11 -1.07 0.53
CA ASN A 38 -1.14 -1.75 0.24
C ASN A 38 -2.27 -0.99 0.95
N PRO A 39 -3.15 -0.29 0.21
CA PRO A 39 -4.26 0.45 0.81
C PRO A 39 -5.34 -0.46 1.42
N GLY A 40 -5.34 -1.76 1.08
CA GLY A 40 -6.40 -2.68 1.44
C GLY A 40 -7.70 -2.42 0.67
N ARG A 41 -8.82 -2.90 1.22
CA ARG A 41 -10.15 -2.62 0.68
C ARG A 41 -10.61 -1.20 1.05
N ALA A 42 -11.01 -0.42 0.06
CA ALA A 42 -11.58 0.90 0.24
C ALA A 42 -12.67 1.15 -0.81
N ALA A 43 -13.69 1.93 -0.45
CA ALA A 43 -14.81 2.30 -1.31
C ALA A 43 -14.34 3.21 -2.47
N THR A 44 -13.82 2.60 -3.53
CA THR A 44 -13.32 3.27 -4.73
C THR A 44 -13.96 2.69 -5.99
N PRO A 45 -14.03 3.44 -7.10
CA PRO A 45 -14.49 2.90 -8.37
C PRO A 45 -13.71 1.65 -8.83
N MET A 46 -12.39 1.63 -8.62
CA MET A 46 -11.55 0.46 -8.95
C MET A 46 -11.98 -0.78 -8.17
N ARG A 47 -12.31 -0.64 -6.87
CA ARG A 47 -12.80 -1.75 -6.04
C ARG A 47 -14.17 -2.23 -6.51
N ALA A 48 -15.08 -1.32 -6.82
CA ALA A 48 -16.41 -1.66 -7.34
C ALA A 48 -16.33 -2.42 -8.68
N THR A 49 -15.42 -2.04 -9.58
CA THR A 49 -15.17 -2.82 -10.80
C THR A 49 -14.59 -4.20 -10.51
N ALA A 50 -13.71 -4.32 -9.51
CA ALA A 50 -13.05 -5.58 -9.17
C ALA A 50 -13.94 -6.55 -8.36
N TYR A 51 -14.90 -6.04 -7.58
CA TYR A 51 -15.86 -6.82 -6.79
C TYR A 51 -17.28 -6.22 -6.96
N PRO A 52 -17.96 -6.47 -8.09
CA PRO A 52 -19.26 -5.87 -8.39
C PRO A 52 -20.37 -6.21 -7.37
N GLU A 53 -20.27 -7.37 -6.73
CA GLU A 53 -21.26 -7.87 -5.77
C GLU A 53 -21.00 -7.39 -4.33
N GLU A 54 -19.91 -6.66 -4.07
CA GLU A 54 -19.58 -6.15 -2.73
C GLU A 54 -20.29 -4.80 -2.49
N ASP A 55 -21.04 -4.70 -1.40
CA ASP A 55 -21.69 -3.46 -0.99
C ASP A 55 -20.65 -2.40 -0.58
N PRO A 56 -20.52 -1.26 -1.30
CA PRO A 56 -19.57 -0.21 -0.96
C PRO A 56 -19.77 0.38 0.44
N ALA A 57 -20.97 0.33 1.00
CA ALA A 57 -21.24 0.84 2.35
C ALA A 57 -20.56 0.02 3.45
N THR A 58 -20.15 -1.21 3.14
CA THR A 58 -19.40 -2.08 4.07
C THR A 58 -17.89 -1.84 4.06
N LEU A 59 -17.42 -0.96 3.17
CA LEU A 59 -16.00 -0.67 2.99
C LEU A 59 -15.61 0.64 3.67
N PRO A 60 -14.39 0.72 4.25
CA PRO A 60 -13.82 2.00 4.66
C PRO A 60 -13.75 2.96 3.47
N ARG A 61 -13.97 4.25 3.71
CA ARG A 61 -13.74 5.25 2.68
C ARG A 61 -12.23 5.44 2.48
N PRO A 62 -11.78 5.90 1.30
CA PRO A 62 -10.36 6.15 1.05
C PRO A 62 -9.69 7.05 2.10
N GLU A 63 -10.43 8.03 2.61
CA GLU A 63 -9.97 8.98 3.62
C GLU A 63 -9.67 8.28 4.96
N ASP A 64 -10.37 7.18 5.25
CA ASP A 64 -10.26 6.45 6.51
C ASP A 64 -8.98 5.59 6.59
N VAL A 65 -8.25 5.39 5.48
CA VAL A 65 -7.02 4.57 5.40
C VAL A 65 -5.75 5.39 5.08
N THR A 66 -5.76 6.69 5.37
CA THR A 66 -4.69 7.63 4.99
C THR A 66 -3.51 7.71 5.97
N ALA A 67 -3.64 7.16 7.18
CA ALA A 67 -2.68 7.38 8.28
C ALA A 67 -1.24 6.98 7.92
N VAL A 68 -1.04 5.83 7.25
CA VAL A 68 0.30 5.37 6.84
C VAL A 68 0.93 6.28 5.76
N PHE A 69 0.10 6.84 4.88
CA PHE A 69 0.58 7.74 3.83
C PHE A 69 1.12 9.04 4.43
N VAL A 70 0.38 9.61 5.39
CA VAL A 70 0.81 10.81 6.14
C VAL A 70 2.07 10.52 6.94
N TYR A 71 2.15 9.36 7.60
CA TYR A 71 3.35 8.93 8.33
C TYR A 71 4.58 8.87 7.42
N LEU A 72 4.49 8.20 6.26
CA LEU A 72 5.61 8.07 5.32
C LEU A 72 6.07 9.42 4.75
N ALA A 73 5.14 10.36 4.56
CA ALA A 73 5.45 11.72 4.13
C ALA A 73 6.09 12.58 5.24
N SER A 74 5.93 12.19 6.51
CA SER A 74 6.42 12.94 7.65
C SER A 74 7.91 12.71 7.96
N PRO A 75 8.52 13.58 8.80
CA PRO A 75 9.83 13.32 9.40
C PRO A 75 9.86 12.13 10.36
N GLU A 76 8.72 11.67 10.88
CA GLU A 76 8.66 10.55 11.82
C GLU A 76 9.10 9.23 11.15
N ALA A 77 8.84 9.07 9.85
CA ALA A 77 9.25 7.89 9.10
C ALA A 77 10.74 7.92 8.67
N ARG A 78 11.59 8.76 9.27
CA ARG A 78 13.02 8.80 8.92
C ARG A 78 13.65 7.42 9.18
N GLY A 79 14.46 6.96 8.23
CA GLY A 79 15.03 5.60 8.27
C GLY A 79 14.09 4.49 7.79
N VAL A 80 12.79 4.77 7.57
CA VAL A 80 11.86 3.80 7.00
C VAL A 80 11.96 3.82 5.47
N THR A 81 12.59 2.78 4.91
CA THR A 81 12.73 2.57 3.47
C THR A 81 12.72 1.07 3.16
N GLY A 82 12.38 0.70 1.92
CA GLY A 82 12.30 -0.69 1.45
C GLY A 82 11.13 -1.50 2.03
N GLN A 83 10.15 -0.86 2.67
CA GLN A 83 9.05 -1.55 3.35
C GLN A 83 7.81 -1.70 2.46
N SER A 84 7.07 -2.79 2.66
CA SER A 84 5.69 -2.98 2.19
C SER A 84 4.75 -2.86 3.38
N LEU A 85 3.92 -1.81 3.42
CA LEU A 85 3.06 -1.49 4.56
C LEU A 85 1.58 -1.70 4.21
N ASN A 86 0.77 -2.12 5.18
CA ASN A 86 -0.68 -2.29 5.03
C ASN A 86 -1.41 -1.13 5.70
N ALA A 87 -2.22 -0.38 4.95
CA ALA A 87 -2.94 0.78 5.46
C ALA A 87 -4.13 0.42 6.38
N LEU A 88 -4.83 -0.68 6.11
CA LEU A 88 -5.98 -1.11 6.93
C LEU A 88 -5.56 -1.64 8.30
N GLU A 89 -4.41 -2.31 8.33
CA GLU A 89 -3.84 -2.88 9.55
C GLU A 89 -2.90 -1.88 10.25
N TRP A 90 -2.72 -0.69 9.68
CA TRP A 90 -1.82 0.32 10.21
C TRP A 90 -2.28 0.81 11.56
N LYS A 91 -1.55 0.38 12.60
CA LYS A 91 -1.59 0.98 13.92
C LYS A 91 -0.23 1.62 14.11
N LYS A 92 -0.20 2.93 14.36
CA LYS A 92 1.01 3.56 14.90
C LYS A 92 1.25 2.88 16.24
N GLU A 93 2.26 2.02 16.34
CA GLU A 93 2.75 1.58 17.64
C GLU A 93 3.02 2.85 18.44
N ARG A 94 2.37 2.96 19.61
CA ARG A 94 2.57 4.07 20.53
C ARG A 94 3.92 3.94 21.21
#